data_AF-A0A2V6RZY7-F1
#
_entry.id   AF-A0A2V6RZY7-F1
#
_cell.length_a   1.000
_cell.length_b   1.000
_cell.length_c   1.000
_cell.angle_alpha   90.00
_cell.angle_beta   90.00
_cell.angle_gamma   90.00
#
_symmetry.space_group_name_H-M   'P 1'
#
loop_
_entity.id
_entity.type
_entity.pdbx_description
1 polymer ?
#
loop_
_entity_poly.entity_id
_entity_poly.type
_entity_poly.pdbx_seq_one_letter_code
_entity_poly.pdbx_strand_id
1 'polypeptide(L)'
;MTAEFVNADGTRTTTQYTANFDGKDYPLTGSRIADTVSLKRIDARTTVRTDKKGGKVAQTLRRVVSQDGKTMTVTTKGTNAEGQAVNNVAVFNKQ
;
A
#
# COMPACT_ATOMS: atom_id res chain seq x y z
N MET A 1 -3.76 -9.61 -7.86
CA MET A 1 -2.48 -9.27 -7.19
C MET A 1 -2.47 -9.99 -5.86
N THR A 2 -1.38 -10.69 -5.56
CA THR A 2 -1.11 -11.24 -4.21
C THR A 2 0.10 -10.49 -3.67
N ALA A 3 -0.01 -9.91 -2.48
CA ALA A 3 1.07 -9.17 -1.85
C ALA A 3 1.28 -9.69 -0.43
N GLU A 4 2.53 -10.03 -0.12
CA GLU A 4 2.95 -10.42 1.22
C GLU A 4 3.60 -9.24 1.92
N PHE A 5 3.19 -9.02 3.17
CA PHE A 5 3.76 -8.00 4.04
C PHE A 5 4.28 -8.69 5.30
N VAL A 6 5.51 -8.37 5.67
CA VAL A 6 6.04 -8.66 7.01
C VAL A 6 5.73 -7.44 7.87
N ASN A 7 4.90 -7.64 8.89
CA ASN A 7 4.57 -6.61 9.87
C ASN A 7 5.75 -6.38 10.83
N ALA A 8 5.71 -5.28 11.58
CA ALA A 8 6.77 -4.95 12.54
C ALA A 8 6.94 -6.01 13.65
N ASP A 9 5.89 -6.76 13.96
CA ASP A 9 5.89 -7.88 14.92
C ASP A 9 6.42 -9.20 14.31
N GLY A 10 6.88 -9.19 13.05
CA GLY A 10 7.37 -10.37 12.33
C GLY A 10 6.27 -11.24 11.73
N THR A 11 4.99 -10.92 11.91
CA THR A 11 3.90 -11.67 11.31
C THR A 11 3.82 -11.44 9.79
N ARG A 12 3.56 -12.51 9.04
CA ARG A 12 3.32 -12.42 7.59
C ARG A 12 1.83 -12.28 7.34
N THR A 13 1.45 -11.23 6.62
CA THR A 13 0.09 -11.04 6.12
C THR A 13 0.10 -11.19 4.61
N THR A 14 -0.65 -12.16 4.09
CA THR A 14 -0.91 -12.31 2.66
C THR A 14 -2.22 -11.61 2.33
N THR A 15 -2.15 -10.62 1.44
CA THR A 15 -3.31 -9.89 0.96
C THR A 15 -3.56 -10.18 -0.51
N GLN A 16 -4.83 -10.26 -0.89
CA GLN A 16 -5.23 -10.51 -2.27
C GLN A 16 -6.28 -9.48 -2.72
N TYR A 17 -6.12 -8.97 -3.93
CA TYR A 17 -7.09 -8.08 -4.57
C TYR A 17 -6.91 -8.04 -6.08
N THR A 18 -7.96 -7.61 -6.78
CA THR A 18 -7.94 -7.24 -8.20
C THR A 18 -8.55 -5.84 -8.31
N ALA A 19 -7.76 -4.86 -8.73
CA ALA A 19 -8.14 -3.45 -8.75
C ALA A 19 -7.52 -2.72 -9.95
N ASN A 20 -8.22 -1.73 -10.47
CA ASN A 20 -7.71 -0.81 -11.49
C ASN A 20 -7.09 0.43 -10.85
N PHE A 21 -6.29 1.18 -11.61
CA PHE A 21 -5.70 2.45 -11.18
C PHE A 21 -6.64 3.66 -11.38
N ASP A 22 -7.95 3.47 -11.17
CA ASP A 22 -9.00 4.47 -11.40
C ASP A 22 -9.45 5.20 -10.13
N GLY A 23 -8.86 4.87 -8.97
CA GLY A 23 -9.18 5.47 -7.68
C GLY A 23 -10.43 4.90 -7.01
N LYS A 24 -11.09 3.89 -7.57
CA LYS A 24 -12.25 3.25 -6.94
C LYS A 24 -11.83 2.25 -5.87
N ASP A 25 -12.72 2.00 -4.92
CA ASP A 25 -12.51 1.00 -3.89
C ASP A 25 -12.84 -0.39 -4.44
N TYR A 26 -11.92 -1.34 -4.25
CA TYR A 26 -12.06 -2.74 -4.59
C TYR A 26 -11.92 -3.62 -3.35
N PRO A 27 -12.57 -4.79 -3.28
CA PRO A 27 -12.41 -5.71 -2.17
C PRO A 27 -10.95 -6.11 -1.95
N LEU A 28 -10.53 -6.09 -0.68
CA LEU A 28 -9.22 -6.56 -0.21
C LEU A 28 -9.44 -7.69 0.80
N THR A 29 -8.85 -8.85 0.54
CA THR A 29 -8.95 -10.01 1.43
C THR A 29 -7.62 -10.30 2.13
N GLY A 30 -7.70 -10.92 3.31
CA GLY A 30 -6.54 -11.34 4.12
C GLY A 30 -5.90 -10.22 4.97
N SER A 31 -6.35 -8.98 4.85
CA SER A 31 -5.83 -7.86 5.65
C SER A 31 -6.58 -7.75 7.00
N ARG A 32 -5.82 -7.57 8.09
CA ARG A 32 -6.40 -7.23 9.40
C ARG A 32 -6.76 -5.74 9.51
N ILE A 33 -6.17 -4.88 8.68
CA ILE A 33 -6.24 -3.42 8.80
C ILE A 33 -7.18 -2.75 7.80
N ALA A 34 -7.63 -3.46 6.77
CA ALA A 34 -8.45 -2.89 5.70
C ALA A 34 -9.33 -3.95 5.03
N ASP A 35 -10.50 -3.53 4.56
CA ASP A 35 -11.49 -4.33 3.82
C ASP A 35 -11.48 -3.99 2.32
N THR A 36 -11.00 -2.80 1.97
CA THR A 36 -10.90 -2.35 0.58
C THR A 36 -9.56 -1.69 0.28
N VAL A 37 -9.21 -1.70 -1.00
CA VAL A 37 -8.05 -1.06 -1.57
C VAL A 37 -8.47 -0.19 -2.76
N SER A 38 -7.94 1.02 -2.82
CA SER A 38 -8.04 1.91 -3.97
C SER A 38 -6.65 2.18 -4.53
N LEU A 39 -6.51 2.08 -5.85
CA LEU A 39 -5.27 2.40 -6.55
C LEU A 39 -5.50 3.59 -7.48
N LYS A 40 -4.59 4.56 -7.44
CA LYS A 40 -4.62 5.73 -8.30
C LYS A 40 -3.26 5.96 -8.94
N ARG A 41 -3.24 6.17 -10.26
CA ARG A 41 -2.05 6.69 -10.95
C ARG A 41 -2.08 8.21 -10.90
N ILE A 42 -1.01 8.82 -10.42
CA ILE A 42 -0.86 10.28 -10.36
C ILE A 42 -0.15 10.77 -11.63
N ASP A 43 0.92 10.08 -12.00
CA ASP A 43 1.69 10.36 -13.20
C ASP A 43 2.42 9.07 -13.67
N ALA A 44 3.30 9.18 -14.66
CA ALA A 44 4.04 8.04 -15.23
C ALA A 44 4.94 7.30 -14.24
N ARG A 45 5.35 7.94 -13.12
CA ARG A 45 6.27 7.39 -12.12
C ARG A 45 5.69 7.37 -10.71
N THR A 46 4.52 7.97 -10.49
CA THR A 46 3.88 8.06 -9.19
C THR A 46 2.55 7.30 -9.16
N THR A 47 2.40 6.41 -8.18
CA THR A 47 1.12 5.78 -7.85
C THR A 47 0.81 5.94 -6.36
N VAL A 48 -0.48 5.94 -6.04
CA VAL A 48 -0.98 5.97 -4.66
C VAL A 48 -1.90 4.78 -4.46
N ARG A 49 -1.70 4.09 -3.34
CA ARG A 49 -2.62 3.09 -2.80
C ARG A 49 -3.24 3.64 -1.53
N THR A 50 -4.55 3.47 -1.38
CA THR A 50 -5.29 3.82 -0.17
C THR A 50 -6.03 2.58 0.32
N ASP A 51 -5.72 2.16 1.53
CA ASP A 51 -6.36 1.01 2.18
C ASP A 51 -7.37 1.53 3.20
N LYS A 52 -8.59 0.98 3.19
CA LYS A 52 -9.70 1.44 4.02
C LYS A 52 -10.32 0.31 4.84
N LYS A 53 -10.73 0.61 6.07
CA LYS A 53 -11.52 -0.26 6.96
C LYS A 53 -12.87 0.38 7.21
N GLY A 54 -13.97 -0.31 6.94
CA GLY A 54 -15.32 0.25 7.09
C GLY A 54 -15.50 1.61 6.40
N GLY A 55 -14.90 1.79 5.21
CA GLY A 55 -14.96 3.03 4.42
C GLY A 55 -14.02 4.16 4.88
N LYS A 56 -13.33 4.03 6.02
CA LYS A 56 -12.36 5.01 6.52
C LYS A 56 -10.94 4.65 6.12
N VAL A 57 -10.13 5.65 5.77
CA VAL A 57 -8.71 5.45 5.42
C VAL A 57 -7.94 4.94 6.62
N ALA A 58 -7.35 3.75 6.49
CA ALA A 58 -6.45 3.16 7.47
C ALA A 58 -4.99 3.47 7.11
N GLN A 59 -4.63 3.32 5.83
CA GLN A 59 -3.28 3.60 5.34
C GLN A 59 -3.27 4.21 3.94
N THR A 60 -2.23 4.99 3.66
CA THR A 60 -1.90 5.50 2.34
C THR A 60 -0.43 5.19 2.03
N LEU A 61 -0.20 4.60 0.86
CA LEU A 61 1.12 4.29 0.34
C LEU A 61 1.34 5.10 -0.94
N ARG A 62 2.36 5.96 -0.95
CA ARG A 62 2.79 6.67 -2.16
C ARG A 62 4.05 6.02 -2.70
N ARG A 63 3.99 5.53 -3.93
CA ARG A 63 5.14 4.93 -4.64
C ARG A 63 5.63 5.88 -5.70
N VAL A 64 6.94 6.14 -5.72
CA VAL A 64 7.62 6.96 -6.72
C VAL A 64 8.77 6.17 -7.30
N VAL A 65 8.82 6.06 -8.62
CA VAL A 65 9.94 5.48 -9.35
C VAL A 65 10.89 6.60 -9.78
N SER A 66 12.20 6.41 -9.62
CA SER A 66 13.23 7.37 -10.04
C SER A 66 13.20 7.59 -11.55
N GLN A 67 13.78 8.70 -12.01
CA GLN A 67 13.76 9.07 -13.43
C GLN A 67 14.40 8.00 -14.31
N ASP A 68 15.47 7.38 -13.84
CA ASP A 68 16.22 6.31 -14.49
C ASP A 68 15.59 4.90 -14.31
N GLY A 69 14.49 4.80 -13.56
CA GLY A 69 13.79 3.54 -13.32
C GLY A 69 14.53 2.54 -12.45
N LYS A 70 15.64 2.93 -11.80
CA LYS A 70 16.47 2.03 -10.99
C LYS A 70 16.02 1.90 -9.55
N THR A 71 15.30 2.90 -9.04
CA THR A 71 14.90 2.96 -7.63
C THR A 71 13.41 3.23 -7.52
N MET A 72 12.75 2.57 -6.57
CA MET A 72 11.39 2.87 -6.15
C MET A 72 11.39 3.25 -4.67
N THR A 73 10.86 4.42 -4.34
CA THR A 73 10.60 4.85 -2.97
C THR A 73 9.13 4.64 -2.64
N VAL A 74 8.84 4.05 -1.49
CA VAL A 74 7.50 3.86 -0.95
C VAL A 74 7.40 4.57 0.38
N THR A 75 6.51 5.56 0.48
CA THR A 75 6.17 6.23 1.74
C THR A 75 4.82 5.72 2.21
N THR A 76 4.77 5.20 3.45
CA THR A 76 3.56 4.67 4.07
C THR A 76 3.17 5.55 5.26
N LYS A 77 1.92 6.00 5.28
CA LYS A 77 1.32 6.74 6.41
C LYS A 77 -0.01 6.11 6.82
N GLY A 78 -0.33 6.13 8.11
CA GLY A 78 -1.61 5.65 8.62
C GLY A 78 -1.46 4.94 9.95
N THR A 79 -2.24 3.89 10.19
CA THR A 79 -2.15 3.04 11.39
C THR A 79 -1.85 1.58 11.04
N ASN A 80 -1.18 0.85 11.92
CA ASN A 80 -1.02 -0.61 11.82
C ASN A 80 -2.21 -1.36 12.47
N ALA A 81 -2.12 -2.69 12.58
CA ALA A 81 -3.19 -3.53 13.13
C ALA A 81 -3.38 -3.34 14.64
N GLU A 82 -2.36 -2.83 15.32
CA GLU A 82 -2.35 -2.50 16.73
C GLU A 82 -2.89 -1.09 17.00
N GLY A 83 -3.29 -0.35 15.96
CA GLY A 83 -3.79 1.02 16.05
C GLY A 83 -2.69 2.08 16.23
N GLN A 84 -1.42 1.70 16.14
CA GLN A 84 -0.28 2.60 16.29
C GLN A 84 -0.03 3.36 14.98
N ALA A 85 0.37 4.63 15.10
CA ALA A 85 0.70 5.46 13.96
C ALA A 85 1.95 4.94 13.24
N VAL A 86 1.89 4.95 11.91
CA VAL A 86 3.00 4.56 11.01
C VAL A 86 3.33 5.74 10.10
N ASN A 87 4.62 6.04 9.99
CA ASN A 87 5.19 6.93 8.98
C ASN A 87 6.55 6.37 8.57
N ASN A 88 6.58 5.54 7.52
CA ASN A 88 7.77 4.81 7.11
C ASN A 88 8.14 5.13 5.65
N VAL A 89 9.43 5.06 5.35
CA VAL A 89 9.98 5.17 3.99
C VAL A 89 10.80 3.92 3.69
N ALA A 90 10.42 3.20 2.64
CA ALA A 90 11.17 2.07 2.11
C ALA A 90 11.73 2.41 0.72
N VAL A 91 12.96 1.99 0.45
CA VAL A 91 13.65 2.19 -0.83
C VAL A 91 14.01 0.83 -1.42
N PHE A 92 13.61 0.61 -2.66
CA PHE A 92 13.85 -0.63 -3.40
C PHE A 92 14.70 -0.33 -4.63
N ASN A 93 15.75 -1.11 -4.83
CA ASN A 93 16.55 -1.05 -6.05
C ASN A 93 16.10 -2.17 -7.00
N LYS A 94 16.03 -1.84 -8.28
CA LYS A 94 15.83 -2.81 -9.35
C LYS A 94 17.05 -3.73 -9.42
N GLN A 95 16.83 -5.04 -9.34
CA GLN A 95 17.85 -6.07 -9.57
C GLN A 95 18.03 -6.33 -11.06
#